data_AF-A0A7S3YMZ9-F1
#
_entry.id   AF-A0A7S3YMZ9-F1
#
_cell.length_a   1.000
_cell.length_b   1.000
_cell.length_c   1.000
_cell.angle_alpha   90.00
_cell.angle_beta   90.00
_cell.angle_gamma   90.00
#
_symmetry.space_group_name_H-M   'P 1'
#
loop_
_entity.id
_entity.type
_entity.pdbx_description
1 polymer ?
#
loop_
_entity_poly.entity_id
_entity_poly.type
_entity_poly.pdbx_seq_one_letter_code
_entity_poly.pdbx_strand_id
1 'polypeptide(L)'
;MILPVEQSMADSSKFPGVFRQVILHLTVAMIIIGALSYSAFGSDTKNPILFSLPHNNLVKAVQIMYAIALFFSVPLQMFPAFNILESYDCFQSVFRGNIYIHRLLVVLVCGGV
;
A
#
# COMPACT_ATOMS: atom_id res chain seq x y z
N MET A 1 -7.65 -3.81 2.12
CA MET A 1 -8.64 -3.10 2.95
C MET A 1 -10.02 -3.62 2.61
N ILE A 2 -10.61 -4.40 3.51
CA ILE A 2 -11.96 -4.97 3.31
C ILE A 2 -12.95 -4.37 4.31
N LEU A 3 -12.57 -4.26 5.60
CA LEU A 3 -13.40 -3.68 6.67
C LEU A 3 -13.89 -2.24 6.41
N PRO A 4 -13.03 -1.24 6.11
CA PRO A 4 -13.50 0.12 5.90
C PRO A 4 -14.30 0.28 4.59
N VAL A 5 -14.10 -0.60 3.61
CA VAL A 5 -14.86 -0.63 2.36
C VAL A 5 -16.26 -1.18 2.60
N GLU A 6 -16.37 -2.24 3.41
CA GLU A 6 -17.67 -2.78 3.85
C GLU A 6 -18.46 -1.75 4.66
N GLN A 7 -17.80 -1.03 5.58
CA GLN A 7 -18.41 0.06 6.36
C GLN A 7 -18.83 1.27 5.52
N SER A 8 -18.20 1.47 4.35
CA SER A 8 -18.54 2.55 3.41
C SER A 8 -19.62 2.15 2.40
N MET A 9 -20.10 0.90 2.41
CA MET A 9 -21.21 0.46 1.56
C MET A 9 -22.56 0.77 2.21
N ALA A 10 -23.50 1.30 1.42
CA ALA A 10 -24.85 1.62 1.88
C ALA A 10 -25.65 0.39 2.37
N ASP A 11 -25.27 -0.82 1.94
CA ASP A 11 -25.90 -2.08 2.33
C ASP A 11 -24.84 -3.20 2.37
N SER A 12 -24.35 -3.51 3.56
CA SER A 12 -23.30 -4.53 3.78
C SER A 12 -23.74 -5.95 3.41
N SER A 13 -25.04 -6.23 3.31
CA SER A 13 -25.56 -7.55 2.89
C SER A 13 -25.17 -7.91 1.45
N LYS A 14 -25.03 -6.90 0.57
CA LYS A 14 -24.70 -7.10 -0.86
C LYS A 14 -23.19 -7.11 -1.14
N PHE A 15 -22.37 -6.76 -0.14
CA PHE A 15 -20.91 -6.73 -0.24
C PHE A 15 -20.31 -8.01 -0.83
N PRO A 16 -20.61 -9.22 -0.33
CA PRO A 16 -20.01 -10.45 -0.85
C PRO A 16 -20.37 -10.73 -2.33
N GLY A 17 -21.55 -10.32 -2.78
CA GLY A 17 -21.99 -10.48 -4.17
C GLY A 17 -21.18 -9.59 -5.14
N VAL A 18 -21.07 -8.30 -4.82
CA VAL A 18 -20.31 -7.33 -5.62
C VAL A 18 -18.82 -7.65 -5.57
N PHE A 19 -18.29 -7.97 -4.39
CA PHE A 19 -16.89 -8.34 -4.22
C PHE A 19 -16.50 -9.54 -5.08
N ARG A 20 -17.32 -10.61 -5.08
CA ARG A 20 -17.10 -11.77 -5.95
C ARG A 20 -17.08 -11.41 -7.43
N GLN A 21 -17.98 -10.53 -7.87
CA GLN A 21 -18.02 -10.08 -9.25
C GLN A 21 -16.76 -9.28 -9.61
N VAL A 22 -16.33 -8.34 -8.77
CA VAL A 22 -15.12 -7.54 -8.98
C VAL A 22 -13.87 -8.42 -9.04
N ILE A 23 -13.71 -9.34 -8.08
CA ILE A 23 -12.58 -10.27 -8.07
C ILE A 23 -12.57 -11.14 -9.33
N LEU A 24 -13.72 -11.66 -9.76
CA LEU A 24 -13.80 -12.46 -10.99
C LEU A 24 -13.36 -11.67 -12.22
N HIS A 25 -13.83 -10.42 -12.39
CA HIS A 25 -13.41 -9.58 -13.52
C HIS A 25 -11.92 -9.25 -13.45
N LEU A 26 -11.41 -8.95 -12.27
CA LEU A 26 -9.98 -8.65 -12.06
C LEU A 26 -9.11 -9.87 -12.37
N THR A 27 -9.51 -11.06 -11.92
CA THR A 27 -8.79 -12.31 -12.21
C THR A 27 -8.74 -12.58 -13.70
N VAL A 28 -9.88 -12.44 -14.40
CA VAL A 28 -9.92 -12.62 -15.86
C VAL A 28 -9.02 -11.60 -16.56
N ALA A 29 -9.08 -10.33 -16.16
CA ALA A 29 -8.21 -9.28 -16.72
C ALA A 29 -6.73 -9.59 -16.48
N MET A 30 -6.36 -10.01 -15.28
CA MET A 30 -4.98 -10.39 -14.93
C MET A 30 -4.50 -11.60 -15.72
N ILE A 31 -5.36 -12.60 -15.95
CA ILE A 31 -5.02 -13.78 -16.78
C ILE A 31 -4.77 -13.35 -18.23
N ILE A 32 -5.63 -12.51 -18.80
CA ILE A 32 -5.48 -12.03 -20.19
C ILE A 32 -4.18 -11.24 -20.34
N ILE A 33 -3.95 -10.28 -19.44
CA ILE A 33 -2.74 -9.45 -19.47
C ILE A 33 -1.48 -10.29 -19.23
N GLY A 34 -1.53 -11.23 -18.28
CA GLY A 34 -0.42 -12.13 -17.98
C GLY A 34 -0.09 -13.06 -19.16
N ALA A 35 -1.11 -13.65 -19.78
CA ALA A 35 -0.96 -14.50 -20.96
C ALA A 35 -0.42 -13.71 -22.17
N LEU A 36 -0.94 -12.51 -22.41
CA LEU A 36 -0.45 -11.62 -23.48
C LEU A 36 1.00 -11.20 -23.25
N SER A 37 1.37 -10.90 -22.00
CA SER A 37 2.73 -10.51 -21.65
C SER A 37 3.72 -11.66 -21.81
N TYR A 38 3.34 -12.88 -21.42
CA TYR A 38 4.14 -14.08 -21.68
C TYR A 38 4.27 -14.36 -23.18
N SER A 39 3.19 -14.21 -23.95
CA SER A 39 3.22 -14.39 -25.41
C SER A 39 4.09 -13.35 -26.12
N ALA A 40 4.24 -12.14 -25.56
CA ALA A 40 5.00 -11.05 -26.18
C ALA A 40 6.51 -11.12 -25.88
N PHE A 41 6.92 -11.59 -24.69
CA PHE A 41 8.33 -11.60 -24.25
C PHE A 41 8.93 -13.00 -24.06
N GLY A 42 8.12 -14.05 -24.13
CA GLY A 42 8.58 -15.44 -24.01
C GLY A 42 9.30 -15.75 -22.69
N SER A 43 10.31 -16.62 -22.76
CA SER A 43 11.08 -17.12 -21.61
C SER A 43 12.05 -16.10 -20.98
N ASP A 44 12.33 -14.96 -21.63
CA ASP A 44 13.25 -13.91 -21.13
C ASP A 44 12.53 -12.82 -20.30
N THR A 45 11.53 -13.24 -19.53
CA THR A 45 10.75 -12.35 -18.68
C THR A 45 11.50 -12.04 -17.37
N LYS A 46 11.97 -10.80 -17.21
CA LYS A 46 12.42 -10.26 -15.93
C LYS A 46 11.24 -9.63 -15.22
N ASN A 47 10.99 -10.02 -13.98
CA ASN A 47 9.93 -9.40 -13.18
C ASN A 47 10.47 -8.15 -12.47
N PRO A 48 9.82 -6.98 -12.62
CA PRO A 48 8.61 -6.71 -13.41
C PRO A 48 8.88 -6.58 -14.92
N ILE A 49 7.95 -7.11 -15.74
CA ILE A 49 8.07 -7.33 -17.20
C ILE A 49 8.50 -6.08 -17.98
N LEU A 50 8.22 -4.90 -17.44
CA LEU A 50 8.63 -3.60 -17.96
C LEU A 50 10.14 -3.46 -18.16
N PHE A 51 10.97 -4.20 -17.42
CA PHE A 51 12.43 -4.18 -17.55
C PHE A 51 12.97 -5.10 -18.66
N SER A 52 12.14 -6.01 -19.21
CA SER A 52 12.50 -6.83 -20.37
C SER A 52 12.18 -6.16 -21.72
N LEU A 53 11.50 -5.01 -21.72
CA LEU A 53 11.15 -4.29 -22.95
C LEU A 53 12.37 -3.55 -23.55
N PRO A 54 12.49 -3.44 -24.88
CA PRO A 54 13.51 -2.60 -25.52
C PRO A 54 13.32 -1.14 -25.07
N HIS A 55 14.42 -0.46 -24.75
CA HIS A 55 14.45 0.86 -24.10
C HIS A 55 14.05 2.02 -25.05
N ASN A 56 12.82 1.98 -25.56
CA ASN A 56 12.22 3.05 -26.35
C ASN A 56 11.66 4.16 -25.43
N ASN A 57 11.53 5.39 -25.96
CA ASN A 57 11.07 6.55 -25.17
C ASN A 57 9.69 6.34 -24.53
N LEU A 58 8.79 5.58 -25.17
CA LEU A 58 7.48 5.22 -24.64
C LEU A 58 7.58 4.27 -23.42
N VAL A 59 8.47 3.29 -23.48
CA VAL A 59 8.67 2.31 -22.39
C VAL A 59 9.22 3.00 -21.14
N LYS A 60 10.16 3.95 -21.33
CA LYS A 60 10.70 4.78 -20.24
C LYS A 60 9.60 5.64 -19.58
N ALA A 61 8.70 6.22 -20.36
CA ALA A 61 7.57 6.98 -19.82
C ALA A 61 6.65 6.11 -18.95
N VAL A 62 6.34 4.89 -19.40
CA VAL A 62 5.55 3.93 -18.62
C VAL A 62 6.28 3.49 -17.34
N GLN A 63 7.59 3.27 -17.39
CA GLN A 63 8.40 2.95 -16.20
C GLN A 63 8.41 4.10 -15.17
N ILE A 64 8.51 5.35 -15.62
CA ILE A 64 8.42 6.53 -14.73
C ILE A 64 7.03 6.61 -14.10
N MET A 65 5.96 6.42 -14.89
CA MET A 65 4.59 6.39 -14.38
C MET A 65 4.39 5.29 -13.33
N TYR A 66 4.97 4.11 -13.56
CA TYR A 66 4.96 3.01 -12.60
C TYR A 66 5.69 3.37 -11.29
N ALA A 67 6.86 4.00 -11.38
CA ALA A 67 7.61 4.45 -10.21
C ALA A 67 6.82 5.51 -9.41
N ILE A 68 6.16 6.46 -10.09
CA ILE A 68 5.27 7.44 -9.46
C ILE A 68 4.10 6.72 -8.78
N ALA A 69 3.45 5.77 -9.46
CA ALA A 69 2.34 4.99 -8.89
C ALA A 69 2.75 4.22 -7.63
N LEU A 70 3.96 3.63 -7.61
CA LEU A 70 4.50 2.97 -6.41
C LEU A 70 4.76 3.97 -5.29
N PHE A 71 5.34 5.14 -5.60
CA PHE A 71 5.59 6.20 -4.62
C PHE A 71 4.31 6.67 -3.93
N PHE A 72 3.17 6.72 -4.64
CA PHE A 72 1.86 7.03 -4.05
C PHE A 72 1.18 5.81 -3.39
N SER A 73 1.44 4.59 -3.84
CA SER A 73 0.81 3.38 -3.28
C SER A 73 1.32 3.04 -1.88
N VAL A 74 2.62 3.20 -1.64
CA VAL A 74 3.23 2.94 -0.31
C VAL A 74 2.63 3.81 0.80
N PRO A 75 2.51 5.15 0.68
CA PRO A 75 1.91 5.98 1.74
C PRO A 75 0.44 5.66 1.98
N LEU A 76 -0.33 5.33 0.93
CA LEU A 76 -1.73 4.91 1.08
C LEU A 76 -1.87 3.58 1.85
N GLN A 77 -0.95 2.64 1.63
CA GLN A 77 -0.87 1.39 2.40
C GLN A 77 -0.33 1.58 3.81
N MET A 78 0.42 2.66 4.06
CA MET A 78 0.93 3.02 5.39
C MET A 78 -0.20 3.48 6.33
N PHE A 79 -1.23 4.14 5.80
CA PHE A 79 -2.39 4.60 6.59
C PHE A 79 -3.08 3.50 7.43
N PRO A 80 -3.49 2.34 6.87
CA PRO A 80 -4.02 1.24 7.69
C PRO A 80 -3.00 0.69 8.67
N ALA A 81 -1.73 0.57 8.26
CA ALA A 81 -0.67 0.04 9.11
C ALA A 81 -0.48 0.92 10.35
N PHE A 82 -0.50 2.25 10.17
CA PHE A 82 -0.44 3.21 11.26
C PHE A 82 -1.67 3.17 12.17
N ASN A 83 -2.88 3.11 11.61
CA ASN A 83 -4.10 3.01 12.42
C ASN A 83 -4.12 1.74 13.28
N ILE A 84 -3.66 0.61 12.71
CA ILE A 84 -3.52 -0.65 13.44
C ILE A 84 -2.42 -0.53 14.51
N LEU A 85 -1.28 0.08 14.18
CA LEU A 85 -0.17 0.29 15.10
C LEU A 85 -0.58 1.14 16.32
N GLU A 86 -1.35 2.21 16.11
CA GLU A 86 -1.87 3.07 17.19
C GLU A 86 -2.90 2.34 18.07
N SER A 87 -3.65 1.40 17.50
CA SER A 87 -4.66 0.61 18.21
C SER A 87 -4.05 -0.42 19.18
N TYR A 88 -2.74 -0.67 19.13
CA TYR A 88 -2.06 -1.54 20.09
C TYR A 88 -1.59 -0.75 21.32
N ASP A 89 -2.07 -1.14 22.51
CA ASP A 89 -1.67 -0.57 23.81
C ASP A 89 -0.14 -0.58 24.05
N CYS A 90 0.61 -1.49 23.41
CA CYS A 90 2.07 -1.53 23.46
C CYS A 90 2.72 -0.31 22.77
N PHE A 91 2.20 0.13 21.62
CA PHE A 91 2.68 1.34 20.95
C PHE A 91 2.25 2.60 21.72
N GLN A 92 1.03 2.58 22.25
CA GLN A 92 0.51 3.67 23.06
C GLN A 92 1.26 3.81 24.40
N SER A 93 1.69 2.73 25.04
CA SER A 93 2.50 2.77 26.27
C SER A 93 3.95 3.21 26.02
N VAL A 94 4.57 2.84 24.90
CA VAL A 94 5.89 3.35 24.49
C VAL A 94 5.85 4.86 24.20
N PHE A 95 4.78 5.37 23.55
CA PHE A 95 4.66 6.79 23.21
C PHE A 95 4.10 7.65 24.37
N ARG A 96 3.13 7.14 25.14
CA ARG A 96 2.46 7.84 26.25
C ARG A 96 3.23 7.73 27.58
N GLY A 97 4.03 6.69 27.76
CA GLY A 97 4.95 6.54 28.90
C GLY A 97 6.06 7.60 28.95
N ASN A 98 6.25 8.38 27.89
CA ASN A 98 7.35 9.34 27.77
C ASN A 98 6.92 10.82 27.74
N ILE A 99 5.66 11.20 28.03
CA ILE A 99 5.30 12.63 28.14
C ILE A 99 5.75 13.27 29.47
N TYR A 100 5.82 12.47 30.54
CA TYR A 100 6.33 12.89 31.85
C TYR A 100 7.87 12.92 31.89
N ILE A 101 8.54 11.95 31.28
CA ILE A 101 10.01 11.94 31.16
C ILE A 101 10.47 13.06 30.22
N HIS A 102 9.76 13.37 29.13
CA HIS A 102 10.12 14.50 28.26
C HIS A 102 9.93 15.86 28.95
N ARG A 103 8.91 16.00 29.83
CA ARG A 103 8.77 17.17 30.72
C ARG A 103 9.85 17.21 31.81
N LEU A 104 10.18 16.08 32.43
CA LEU A 104 11.23 15.99 33.47
C LEU A 104 12.62 16.28 32.88
N LEU A 105 12.89 15.81 31.67
CA LEU A 105 14.15 16.03 30.94
C LEU A 105 14.30 17.51 30.54
N VAL A 106 13.23 18.15 30.07
CA VAL A 106 13.24 19.61 29.81
C VAL A 106 13.44 20.41 31.11
N VAL A 107 12.80 20.02 32.21
CA VAL A 107 12.98 20.70 33.51
C VAL A 107 14.39 20.47 34.10
N LEU A 108 14.98 19.30 33.93
CA LEU A 108 16.37 19.02 34.35
C LEU A 108 17.39 19.78 33.49
N VAL A 109 17.16 19.90 32.18
CA VAL A 109 18.05 20.61 31.27
C VAL A 109 17.91 22.14 31.42
N CYS A 110 16.72 22.67 31.72
CA CYS A 110 16.50 24.10 31.96
C CYS A 110 16.70 24.56 33.41
N GLY A 111 16.60 23.68 34.41
CA GLY A 111 16.81 24.00 35.83
C GLY A 111 18.23 23.76 36.34
N GLY A 112 19.10 23.19 35.50
CA GLY A 112 20.52 22.93 35.79
C GLY A 112 21.51 23.93 35.19
N VAL A 113 21.04 25.09 34.71
CA VAL A 113 21.85 26.25 34.29
C VAL A 113 21.61 27.41 35.24
#